data_AF-A0A397GUR7-F1
#
_entry.id   AF-A0A397GUR7-F1
#
_cell.length_a   1.000
_cell.length_b   1.000
_cell.length_c   1.000
_cell.angle_alpha   90.00
_cell.angle_beta   90.00
_cell.angle_gamma   90.00
#
_symmetry.space_group_name_H-M   'P 1'
#
loop_
_entity.id
_entity.type
_entity.pdbx_description
1 polymer ?
#
loop_
_entity_poly.entity_id
_entity_poly.type
_entity_poly.pdbx_seq_one_letter_code
_entity_poly.pdbx_strand_id
1 'polypeptide(L)'
;MFHKVSKKIQKKFRHPKLPKEPLEENRLPFKIGSNISIKNYNKFLESQESSGYKFEYNDGEVFIEDMSTPDHEYVVALLQDYFKIPNENVIIDPPIDVMGSPSHPSPNANGLVIEPDIAVYPSETYVPTPNSGPTYLGPPPSDTGGNPHARIICEIAVSQKILSLERKCTLWMMQQYVRCVLGIKLYDSRTTRNAHGKFNRSMEAKLWRQGMPTLRWDFGTLQKGNDNPTGCNAPDIPAYLITIPINYVFWDPPIPAIGYVPLAAPSNC
;
A
#
# COMPACT_ATOMS: atom_id res chain seq x y z
N MET A 1 -26.94 1.33 38.33
CA MET A 1 -26.57 2.53 37.55
C MET A 1 -25.32 2.30 36.69
N PHE A 2 -24.23 1.77 37.26
CA PHE A 2 -22.96 1.46 36.57
C PHE A 2 -23.08 0.56 35.31
N HIS A 3 -23.94 -0.45 35.32
CA HIS A 3 -24.13 -1.36 34.17
C HIS A 3 -24.73 -0.68 32.93
N LYS A 4 -25.59 0.35 33.11
CA LYS A 4 -26.17 1.15 32.02
C LYS A 4 -25.15 2.17 31.46
N VAL A 5 -24.28 2.69 32.32
CA VAL A 5 -23.19 3.60 31.92
C VAL A 5 -22.13 2.82 31.12
N SER A 6 -21.75 1.62 31.58
CA SER A 6 -20.83 0.72 30.85
C SER A 6 -21.36 0.33 29.47
N LYS A 7 -22.63 -0.07 29.33
CA LYS A 7 -23.26 -0.33 28.01
C LYS A 7 -23.33 0.90 27.12
N LYS A 8 -23.55 2.11 27.67
CA LYS A 8 -23.52 3.37 26.91
C LYS A 8 -22.12 3.73 26.44
N ILE A 9 -21.09 3.52 27.27
CA ILE A 9 -19.68 3.76 26.93
C ILE A 9 -19.20 2.75 25.88
N GLN A 10 -19.52 1.46 26.04
CA GLN A 10 -19.24 0.44 25.02
C GLN A 10 -19.98 0.69 23.70
N LYS A 11 -21.20 1.23 23.73
CA LYS A 11 -21.92 1.68 22.52
C LYS A 11 -21.27 2.90 21.85
N LYS A 12 -20.61 3.77 22.62
CA LYS A 12 -19.99 5.03 22.15
C LYS A 12 -18.62 4.80 21.51
N PHE A 13 -17.96 3.69 21.81
CA PHE A 13 -16.66 3.32 21.27
C PHE A 13 -16.71 1.91 20.67
N ARG A 14 -17.35 1.77 19.50
CA ARG A 14 -17.22 0.54 18.71
C ARG A 14 -15.82 0.52 18.10
N HIS A 15 -15.08 -0.54 18.39
CA HIS A 15 -13.77 -0.81 17.81
C HIS A 15 -13.83 -2.11 17.00
N PRO A 16 -13.03 -2.22 15.93
CA PRO A 16 -12.78 -3.49 15.26
C PRO A 16 -12.31 -4.56 16.27
N LYS A 17 -12.65 -5.82 16.02
CA LYS A 17 -12.30 -6.95 16.88
C LYS A 17 -11.66 -8.05 16.06
N LEU A 18 -10.38 -8.29 16.30
CA LEU A 18 -9.64 -9.38 15.67
C LEU A 18 -10.27 -10.75 16.00
N PRO A 19 -10.16 -11.73 15.08
CA PRO A 19 -10.55 -13.10 15.37
C PRO A 19 -9.73 -13.65 16.55
N LYS A 20 -10.35 -14.52 17.37
CA LYS A 20 -9.68 -15.15 18.53
C LYS A 20 -8.67 -16.22 18.14
N GLU A 21 -8.89 -16.81 16.97
CA GLU A 21 -8.05 -17.86 16.39
C GLU A 21 -7.42 -17.31 15.11
N PRO A 22 -6.23 -17.79 14.72
CA PRO A 22 -5.64 -17.45 13.42
C PRO A 22 -6.62 -17.70 12.28
N LEU A 23 -6.68 -16.74 11.35
CA LEU A 23 -7.55 -16.82 10.20
C LEU A 23 -6.82 -17.47 9.03
N GLU A 24 -7.47 -18.43 8.38
CA GLU A 24 -7.01 -18.99 7.10
C GLU A 24 -7.26 -18.01 5.95
N GLU A 25 -6.34 -17.92 5.00
CA GLU A 25 -6.41 -16.98 3.86
C GLU A 25 -7.70 -17.13 3.03
N ASN A 26 -8.20 -18.35 2.89
CA ASN A 26 -9.43 -18.64 2.14
C ASN A 26 -10.72 -18.10 2.79
N ARG A 27 -10.62 -17.54 4.01
CA ARG A 27 -11.73 -16.89 4.72
C ARG A 27 -11.77 -15.38 4.49
N LEU A 28 -10.85 -14.85 3.69
CA LEU A 28 -10.77 -13.43 3.36
C LEU A 28 -11.72 -13.06 2.20
N PRO A 29 -12.32 -11.85 2.23
CA PRO A 29 -12.20 -10.85 3.30
C PRO A 29 -13.06 -11.21 4.53
N PHE A 30 -12.52 -10.96 5.73
CA PHE A 30 -13.17 -11.28 7.00
C PHE A 30 -13.56 -10.03 7.78
N LYS A 31 -14.86 -9.89 8.05
CA LYS A 31 -15.43 -8.71 8.71
C LYS A 31 -15.16 -8.72 10.22
N ILE A 32 -14.54 -7.66 10.73
CA ILE A 32 -14.14 -7.51 12.15
C ILE A 32 -14.83 -6.35 12.87
N GLY A 33 -15.61 -5.51 12.18
CA GLY A 33 -16.32 -4.41 12.82
C GLY A 33 -17.43 -3.84 11.95
N SER A 34 -18.43 -3.23 12.60
CA SER A 34 -19.57 -2.56 11.94
C SER A 34 -20.01 -1.29 12.65
N ASN A 35 -20.35 -0.28 11.86
CA ASN A 35 -20.61 1.09 12.32
C ASN A 35 -19.42 1.63 13.13
N ILE A 36 -18.21 1.38 12.64
CA ILE A 36 -16.96 1.92 13.16
C ILE A 36 -16.80 3.32 12.56
N SER A 37 -16.50 4.33 13.37
CA SER A 37 -16.17 5.65 12.83
C SER A 37 -14.73 5.65 12.28
N ILE A 38 -14.44 6.52 11.31
CA ILE A 38 -13.07 6.73 10.80
C ILE A 38 -12.09 6.99 11.94
N LYS A 39 -12.46 7.83 12.92
CA LYS A 39 -11.64 8.10 14.11
C LYS A 39 -11.31 6.82 14.91
N ASN A 40 -12.29 5.92 15.09
CA ASN A 40 -12.05 4.68 15.82
C ASN A 40 -11.26 3.66 15.00
N TYR A 41 -11.38 3.70 13.68
CA TYR A 41 -10.59 2.88 12.77
C TYR A 41 -9.13 3.34 12.73
N ASN A 42 -8.84 4.63 12.55
CA ASN A 42 -7.47 5.14 12.56
C ASN A 42 -6.79 4.85 13.90
N LYS A 43 -7.48 5.08 15.03
CA LYS A 43 -6.97 4.71 16.36
C LYS A 43 -6.74 3.20 16.50
N PHE A 44 -7.57 2.38 15.83
CA PHE A 44 -7.36 0.94 15.81
C PHE A 44 -6.05 0.62 15.07
N LEU A 45 -5.83 1.17 13.87
CA LEU A 45 -4.59 0.99 13.12
C LEU A 45 -3.34 1.39 13.93
N GLU A 46 -3.35 2.58 14.54
CA GLU A 46 -2.25 3.07 15.41
C GLU A 46 -1.90 2.11 16.56
N SER A 47 -2.89 1.36 17.05
CA SER A 47 -2.73 0.42 18.17
C SER A 47 -2.40 -1.01 17.74
N GLN A 48 -2.42 -1.32 16.44
CA GLN A 48 -2.13 -2.65 15.94
C GLN A 48 -0.62 -2.78 15.63
N GLU A 49 0.20 -3.01 16.65
CA GLU A 49 1.54 -3.56 16.41
C GLU A 49 1.41 -4.99 15.82
N SER A 50 1.85 -5.15 14.57
CA SER A 50 2.15 -6.42 13.89
C SER A 50 1.12 -7.54 14.07
N SER A 51 -0.14 -7.29 13.70
CA SER A 51 -1.17 -8.34 13.72
C SER A 51 -1.00 -9.40 12.61
N GLY A 52 -0.13 -9.15 11.62
CA GLY A 52 -0.02 -9.95 10.40
C GLY A 52 -1.21 -9.81 9.44
N TYR A 53 -2.22 -9.03 9.80
CA TYR A 53 -3.42 -8.76 9.01
C TYR A 53 -3.34 -7.37 8.37
N LYS A 54 -3.88 -7.27 7.15
CA LYS A 54 -4.09 -6.01 6.46
C LYS A 54 -5.56 -5.65 6.48
N PHE A 55 -5.85 -4.41 6.83
CA PHE A 55 -7.22 -3.96 7.07
C PHE A 55 -7.75 -3.07 5.96
N GLU A 56 -9.06 -3.11 5.76
CA GLU A 56 -9.77 -2.17 4.90
C GLU A 56 -11.01 -1.63 5.60
N TYR A 57 -11.22 -0.32 5.46
CA TYR A 57 -12.40 0.38 5.93
C TYR A 57 -13.32 0.69 4.74
N ASN A 58 -14.57 0.26 4.81
CA ASN A 58 -15.59 0.56 3.82
C ASN A 58 -16.88 0.99 4.52
N ASP A 59 -17.14 2.31 4.51
CA ASP A 59 -18.35 2.93 5.05
C ASP A 59 -18.78 2.42 6.44
N GLY A 60 -17.82 2.37 7.36
CA GLY A 60 -18.02 1.95 8.74
C GLY A 60 -17.99 0.44 8.97
N GLU A 61 -17.81 -0.34 7.91
CA GLU A 61 -17.45 -1.74 7.97
C GLU A 61 -15.93 -1.91 7.90
N VAL A 62 -15.38 -2.79 8.72
CA VAL A 62 -13.93 -3.03 8.78
C VAL A 62 -13.65 -4.50 8.51
N PHE A 63 -12.74 -4.76 7.58
CA PHE A 63 -12.37 -6.10 7.12
C PHE A 63 -10.88 -6.34 7.30
N ILE A 64 -10.53 -7.61 7.51
CA ILE A 64 -9.22 -8.14 7.14
C ILE A 64 -9.34 -8.53 5.67
N GLU A 65 -8.50 -7.96 4.80
CA GLU A 65 -8.54 -8.17 3.34
C GLU A 65 -7.35 -8.98 2.82
N ASP A 66 -6.21 -8.93 3.51
CA ASP A 66 -5.03 -9.71 3.18
C ASP A 66 -4.19 -9.99 4.43
N MET A 67 -3.10 -10.72 4.24
CA MET A 67 -2.17 -11.11 5.29
C MET A 67 -0.71 -10.89 4.88
N SER A 68 0.11 -10.52 5.85
CA SER A 68 1.58 -10.48 5.76
C SER A 68 2.16 -11.90 5.85
N THR A 69 1.88 -12.71 4.84
CA THR A 69 2.42 -14.08 4.74
C THR A 69 3.94 -14.05 4.49
N PRO A 70 4.68 -15.14 4.72
CA PRO A 70 6.11 -15.18 4.41
C PRO A 70 6.44 -14.80 2.95
N ASP A 71 5.58 -15.17 2.00
CA ASP A 71 5.75 -14.80 0.60
C ASP A 71 5.53 -13.29 0.38
N HIS A 72 4.55 -12.70 1.07
CA HIS A 72 4.34 -11.25 1.06
C HIS A 72 5.57 -10.51 1.57
N GLU A 73 6.03 -10.86 2.77
CA GLU A 73 7.17 -10.19 3.42
C GLU A 73 8.48 -10.38 2.65
N TYR A 74 8.67 -11.53 2.00
CA TYR A 74 9.82 -11.74 1.12
C TYR A 74 9.83 -10.78 -0.08
N VAL A 75 8.67 -10.57 -0.72
CA VAL A 75 8.55 -9.61 -1.83
C VAL A 75 8.74 -8.18 -1.33
N VAL A 76 8.19 -7.84 -0.17
CA VAL A 76 8.38 -6.52 0.46
C VAL A 76 9.86 -6.25 0.68
N ALA A 77 10.57 -7.16 1.36
CA ALA A 77 12.00 -7.02 1.64
C ALA A 77 12.82 -6.86 0.34
N LEU A 78 12.55 -7.71 -0.66
CA LEU A 78 13.27 -7.66 -1.94
C LEU A 78 13.08 -6.32 -2.67
N LEU A 79 11.84 -5.80 -2.73
CA LEU A 79 11.58 -4.51 -3.37
C LEU A 79 12.22 -3.36 -2.59
N GLN A 80 12.19 -3.41 -1.25
CA GLN A 80 12.86 -2.40 -0.43
C GLN A 80 14.37 -2.36 -0.72
N ASP A 81 15.02 -3.52 -0.85
CA ASP A 81 16.43 -3.61 -1.23
C ASP A 81 16.68 -2.99 -2.61
N TYR A 82 15.85 -3.30 -3.61
CA TYR A 82 15.98 -2.71 -4.94
C TYR A 82 15.87 -1.18 -4.94
N PHE A 83 14.95 -0.61 -4.16
CA PHE A 83 14.83 0.85 -4.04
C PHE A 83 15.99 1.51 -3.29
N LYS A 84 16.74 0.76 -2.48
CA LYS A 84 17.91 1.25 -1.76
C LYS A 84 19.21 1.16 -2.58
N ILE A 85 19.26 0.36 -3.65
CA ILE A 85 20.46 0.24 -4.52
C ILE A 85 21.00 1.61 -4.97
N PRO A 86 20.17 2.57 -5.43
CA PRO A 86 20.65 3.88 -5.87
C PRO A 86 21.30 4.73 -4.77
N ASN A 87 21.17 4.36 -3.50
CA ASN A 87 21.86 5.05 -2.40
C ASN A 87 23.36 4.69 -2.30
N GLU A 88 23.89 3.79 -3.14
CA GLU A 88 25.31 3.43 -3.18
C GLU A 88 25.90 2.99 -1.82
N ASN A 89 25.11 2.28 -1.01
CA ASN A 89 25.43 1.86 0.37
C ASN A 89 25.51 3.00 1.40
N VAL A 90 25.00 4.20 1.10
CA VAL A 90 24.75 5.22 2.11
C VAL A 90 23.61 4.72 3.00
N ILE A 91 23.90 4.56 4.30
CA ILE A 91 22.97 4.01 5.30
C ILE A 91 22.39 5.11 6.19
N ILE A 92 23.20 6.12 6.52
CA ILE A 92 22.81 7.26 7.34
C ILE A 92 22.51 8.43 6.41
N ASP A 93 21.34 9.03 6.56
CA ASP A 93 20.82 10.13 5.73
C ASP A 93 20.93 9.84 4.22
N PRO A 94 20.42 8.67 3.75
CA PRO A 94 20.47 8.35 2.33
C PRO A 94 19.61 9.32 1.50
N PRO A 95 19.89 9.54 0.21
CA PRO A 95 19.03 10.34 -0.65
C PRO A 95 17.60 9.77 -0.81
N ILE A 96 17.45 8.45 -0.74
CA ILE A 96 16.18 7.74 -0.87
C ILE A 96 15.88 6.99 0.43
N ASP A 97 14.77 7.36 1.07
CA ASP A 97 14.22 6.62 2.19
C ASP A 97 13.16 5.62 1.73
N VAL A 98 13.15 4.43 2.32
CA VAL A 98 12.22 3.36 1.98
C VAL A 98 11.64 2.77 3.25
N MET A 99 10.33 2.88 3.42
CA MET A 99 9.61 2.40 4.60
C MET A 99 8.61 1.32 4.24
N GLY A 100 8.43 0.36 5.16
CA GLY A 100 7.36 -0.64 5.10
C GLY A 100 6.15 -0.14 5.88
N SER A 101 4.97 -0.19 5.25
CA SER A 101 3.69 0.18 5.87
C SER A 101 3.60 1.49 6.67
N PRO A 102 4.14 2.62 6.17
CA PRO A 102 3.92 3.90 6.81
C PRO A 102 2.48 4.38 6.63
N SER A 103 1.93 5.04 7.64
CA SER A 103 0.58 5.60 7.61
C SER A 103 0.53 6.92 6.81
N HIS A 104 -0.37 7.01 5.83
CA HIS A 104 -0.67 8.23 5.06
C HIS A 104 -2.13 8.64 5.15
N PRO A 105 -2.46 9.94 5.06
CA PRO A 105 -3.84 10.37 4.81
C PRO A 105 -4.34 9.82 3.47
N SER A 106 -5.59 9.35 3.45
CA SER A 106 -6.23 8.88 2.23
C SER A 106 -6.37 10.01 1.20
N PRO A 107 -6.01 9.78 -0.07
CA PRO A 107 -6.20 10.75 -1.16
C PRO A 107 -7.65 11.21 -1.35
N ASN A 108 -8.64 10.48 -0.81
CA ASN A 108 -10.04 10.88 -0.81
C ASN A 108 -10.37 12.04 0.15
N ALA A 109 -9.40 12.52 0.94
CA ALA A 109 -9.57 13.61 1.91
C ALA A 109 -10.73 13.40 2.91
N ASN A 110 -11.08 12.14 3.18
CA ASN A 110 -12.17 11.74 4.09
C ASN A 110 -11.71 11.56 5.55
N GLY A 111 -10.43 11.87 5.84
CA GLY A 111 -9.81 11.69 7.15
C GLY A 111 -9.39 10.25 7.46
N LEU A 112 -9.53 9.31 6.52
CA LEU A 112 -9.05 7.95 6.65
C LEU A 112 -7.52 7.90 6.58
N VAL A 113 -6.89 7.04 7.36
CA VAL A 113 -5.48 6.68 7.21
C VAL A 113 -5.39 5.36 6.44
N ILE A 114 -4.45 5.30 5.49
CA ILE A 114 -4.15 4.11 4.69
C ILE A 114 -2.64 3.85 4.71
N GLU A 115 -2.28 2.57 4.59
CA GLU A 115 -0.89 2.10 4.70
C GLU A 115 -0.57 1.29 3.42
N PRO A 116 0.41 1.73 2.61
CA PRO A 116 0.90 0.93 1.50
C PRO A 116 1.75 -0.22 2.03
N ASP A 117 2.23 -1.12 1.19
CA ASP A 117 3.25 -2.08 1.64
C ASP A 117 4.62 -1.45 1.69
N ILE A 118 4.92 -0.64 0.68
CA ILE A 118 6.17 0.09 0.58
C ILE A 118 5.86 1.51 0.16
N ALA A 119 6.52 2.45 0.82
CA ALA A 119 6.59 3.83 0.38
C ALA A 119 8.06 4.24 0.21
N VAL A 120 8.33 4.93 -0.89
CA VAL A 120 9.65 5.45 -1.25
C VAL A 120 9.59 6.97 -1.28
N TYR A 121 10.56 7.58 -0.62
CA TYR A 121 10.60 9.00 -0.32
C TYR A 121 11.93 9.61 -0.74
N PRO A 122 11.94 10.88 -1.15
CA PRO A 122 13.16 11.67 -1.10
C PRO A 122 13.49 11.97 0.36
N SER A 123 14.79 11.99 0.68
CA SER A 123 15.24 12.48 1.98
C SER A 123 14.90 13.95 2.18
N GLU A 124 14.66 14.32 3.44
CA GLU A 124 14.38 15.69 3.87
C GLU A 124 15.49 16.68 3.50
N THR A 125 16.71 16.19 3.26
CA THR A 125 17.83 16.99 2.76
C THR A 125 17.55 17.57 1.37
N TYR A 126 16.77 16.86 0.55
CA TYR A 126 16.46 17.24 -0.83
C TYR A 126 15.05 17.84 -0.97
N VAL A 127 14.09 17.34 -0.17
CA VAL A 127 12.72 17.84 -0.15
C VAL A 127 12.34 18.12 1.31
N PRO A 128 12.47 19.37 1.78
CA PRO A 128 12.19 19.70 3.17
C PRO A 128 10.72 19.47 3.55
N THR A 129 10.49 19.15 4.82
CA THR A 129 9.15 19.12 5.41
C THR A 129 8.50 20.52 5.40
N PRO A 130 7.16 20.64 5.42
CA PRO A 130 6.48 21.92 5.57
C PRO A 130 6.98 22.77 6.73
N ASN A 131 7.20 24.07 6.47
CA ASN A 131 7.63 25.05 7.48
C ASN A 131 6.59 25.24 8.61
N SER A 132 5.33 24.87 8.40
CA SER A 132 4.23 25.02 9.36
C SER A 132 3.76 23.67 9.92
N GLY A 133 4.59 23.05 10.77
CA GLY A 133 4.27 21.80 11.48
C GLY A 133 3.87 20.63 10.57
N PRO A 134 3.43 19.48 11.12
CA PRO A 134 2.96 18.34 10.33
C PRO A 134 1.57 18.66 9.78
N THR A 135 1.49 19.56 8.80
CA THR A 135 0.29 19.76 8.01
C THR A 135 0.33 18.77 6.86
N TYR A 136 -0.18 17.57 7.10
CA TYR A 136 -0.45 16.55 6.08
C TYR A 136 -1.42 17.04 4.96
N LEU A 137 -1.94 18.27 5.08
CA LEU A 137 -2.80 18.96 4.12
C LEU A 137 -2.11 20.12 3.37
N GLY A 138 -0.86 20.44 3.72
CA GLY A 138 -0.11 21.55 3.12
C GLY A 138 0.86 21.06 2.03
N PRO A 139 1.27 21.91 1.08
CA PRO A 139 2.33 21.58 0.14
C PRO A 139 3.73 21.93 0.70
N PRO A 140 4.73 21.03 0.62
CA PRO A 140 4.61 19.63 0.22
C PRO A 140 3.94 18.80 1.35
N PRO A 141 3.00 17.89 1.08
CA PRO A 141 2.35 17.14 2.13
C PRO A 141 3.36 16.23 2.79
N SER A 142 3.01 15.84 4.01
CA SER A 142 3.72 14.85 4.77
C SER A 142 2.88 13.59 4.92
N ASP A 143 3.56 12.48 5.19
CA ASP A 143 2.88 11.33 5.80
C ASP A 143 2.39 11.68 7.22
N THR A 144 1.72 10.74 7.90
CA THR A 144 1.21 11.00 9.25
C THR A 144 2.30 11.17 10.31
N GLY A 145 3.54 10.74 10.02
CA GLY A 145 4.71 10.92 10.86
C GLY A 145 5.40 12.28 10.71
N GLY A 146 5.06 13.05 9.67
CA GLY A 146 5.65 14.35 9.38
C GLY A 146 6.76 14.30 8.31
N ASN A 147 7.18 13.11 7.87
CA ASN A 147 8.16 12.95 6.80
C ASN A 147 7.60 13.48 5.47
N PRO A 148 8.43 13.82 4.47
CA PRO A 148 7.96 14.15 3.12
C PRO A 148 6.97 13.11 2.61
N HIS A 149 5.99 13.49 1.79
CA HIS A 149 5.07 12.50 1.25
C HIS A 149 5.79 11.48 0.33
N ALA A 150 5.33 10.24 0.30
CA ALA A 150 5.85 9.23 -0.62
C ALA A 150 5.67 9.66 -2.09
N ARG A 151 6.66 9.34 -2.93
CA ARG A 151 6.62 9.56 -4.39
C ARG A 151 6.42 8.28 -5.18
N ILE A 152 6.84 7.15 -4.64
CA ILE A 152 6.57 5.83 -5.21
C ILE A 152 5.91 4.98 -4.13
N ILE A 153 4.87 4.24 -4.51
CA ILE A 153 4.14 3.31 -3.65
C ILE A 153 4.22 1.91 -4.24
N CYS A 154 4.33 0.88 -3.41
CA CYS A 154 4.07 -0.50 -3.81
C CYS A 154 2.97 -1.12 -2.98
N GLU A 155 2.17 -1.96 -3.63
CA GLU A 155 1.11 -2.77 -3.03
C GLU A 155 1.28 -4.22 -3.51
N ILE A 156 1.31 -5.15 -2.57
CA ILE A 156 1.50 -6.57 -2.78
C ILE A 156 0.24 -7.28 -2.27
N ALA A 157 -0.38 -8.04 -3.15
CA ALA A 157 -1.54 -8.87 -2.83
C ALA A 157 -1.16 -10.35 -2.91
N VAL A 158 -1.45 -11.11 -1.85
CA VAL A 158 -1.29 -12.57 -1.85
C VAL A 158 -2.65 -13.24 -1.82
N SER A 159 -3.48 -12.97 -0.82
CA SER A 159 -4.85 -13.49 -0.76
C SER A 159 -5.85 -12.49 -1.34
N GLN A 160 -5.54 -11.19 -1.29
CA GLN A 160 -6.43 -10.12 -1.75
C GLN A 160 -6.76 -10.26 -3.25
N LYS A 161 -8.02 -9.97 -3.62
CA LYS A 161 -8.47 -9.99 -5.02
C LYS A 161 -7.74 -8.93 -5.85
N ILE A 162 -7.43 -9.27 -7.11
CA ILE A 162 -6.76 -8.35 -8.05
C ILE A 162 -7.52 -7.03 -8.22
N LEU A 163 -8.85 -7.06 -8.23
CA LEU A 163 -9.66 -5.83 -8.33
C LEU A 163 -9.53 -4.93 -7.09
N SER A 164 -9.37 -5.51 -5.90
CA SER A 164 -9.15 -4.74 -4.67
C SER A 164 -7.74 -4.13 -4.66
N LEU A 165 -6.72 -4.90 -5.10
CA LEU A 165 -5.37 -4.38 -5.31
C LEU A 165 -5.37 -3.20 -6.29
N GLU A 166 -6.02 -3.34 -7.45
CA GLU A 166 -6.08 -2.29 -8.46
C GLU A 166 -6.76 -1.02 -7.92
N ARG A 167 -7.83 -1.17 -7.13
CA ARG A 167 -8.49 -0.03 -6.47
C ARG A 167 -7.53 0.71 -5.54
N LYS A 168 -6.79 0.01 -4.68
CA LYS A 168 -5.76 0.62 -3.82
C LYS A 168 -4.70 1.34 -4.64
N CYS A 169 -4.17 0.69 -5.68
CA CYS A 169 -3.17 1.32 -6.54
C CYS A 169 -3.69 2.59 -7.21
N THR A 170 -4.92 2.57 -7.73
CA THR A 170 -5.53 3.76 -8.34
C THR A 170 -5.85 4.86 -7.33
N LEU A 171 -6.21 4.50 -6.09
CA LEU A 171 -6.40 5.46 -5.01
C LEU A 171 -5.10 6.21 -4.72
N TRP A 172 -3.98 5.50 -4.60
CA TRP A 172 -2.66 6.12 -4.42
C TRP A 172 -2.28 7.05 -5.56
N MET A 173 -2.59 6.68 -6.80
CA MET A 173 -2.34 7.54 -7.97
C MET A 173 -3.14 8.85 -7.97
N MET A 174 -4.22 8.97 -7.17
CA MET A 174 -4.94 10.24 -6.98
C MET A 174 -4.14 11.25 -6.14
N GLN A 175 -3.15 10.78 -5.38
CA GLN A 175 -2.26 11.68 -4.64
C GLN A 175 -1.33 12.39 -5.61
N GLN A 176 -1.38 13.73 -5.61
CA GLN A 176 -0.63 14.56 -6.53
C GLN A 176 0.88 14.30 -6.45
N TYR A 177 1.39 13.96 -5.27
CA TYR A 177 2.81 13.71 -5.02
C TYR A 177 3.25 12.29 -5.38
N VAL A 178 2.33 11.33 -5.50
CA VAL A 178 2.67 9.96 -5.91
C VAL A 178 2.84 9.93 -7.44
N ARG A 179 4.10 9.76 -7.88
CA ARG A 179 4.46 9.66 -9.29
C ARG A 179 4.20 8.30 -9.89
N CYS A 180 4.33 7.26 -9.06
CA CYS A 180 4.34 5.89 -9.51
C CYS A 180 3.74 4.97 -8.45
N VAL A 181 2.95 4.00 -8.90
CA VAL A 181 2.47 2.91 -8.05
C VAL A 181 2.78 1.58 -8.74
N LEU A 182 3.40 0.65 -8.01
CA LEU A 182 3.65 -0.72 -8.45
C LEU A 182 2.75 -1.68 -7.68
N GLY A 183 1.80 -2.30 -8.37
CA GLY A 183 0.95 -3.36 -7.80
C GLY A 183 1.46 -4.72 -8.23
N ILE A 184 1.66 -5.63 -7.28
CA ILE A 184 2.06 -7.02 -7.54
C ILE A 184 1.02 -7.97 -6.95
N LYS A 185 0.54 -8.91 -7.76
CA LYS A 185 -0.35 -9.99 -7.33
C LYS A 185 0.36 -11.33 -7.41
N LEU A 186 0.48 -12.00 -6.27
CA LEU A 186 0.86 -13.40 -6.17
C LEU A 186 -0.43 -14.21 -6.16
N TYR A 187 -0.55 -15.18 -7.08
CA TYR A 187 -1.67 -16.13 -7.07
C TYR A 187 -1.30 -17.36 -6.25
N ASP A 188 -2.31 -18.15 -5.89
CA ASP A 188 -2.10 -19.40 -5.17
C ASP A 188 -1.09 -20.30 -5.87
N SER A 189 -0.27 -20.97 -5.06
CA SER A 189 0.62 -22.02 -5.56
C SER A 189 -0.20 -23.16 -6.16
N ARG A 190 0.21 -23.62 -7.33
CA ARG A 190 -0.35 -24.81 -7.97
C ARG A 190 0.24 -26.06 -7.36
N THR A 191 -0.45 -27.18 -7.53
CA THR A 191 0.03 -28.51 -7.09
C THR A 191 1.19 -29.02 -7.94
N THR A 192 1.34 -28.52 -9.17
CA THR A 192 2.46 -28.87 -10.07
C THR A 192 3.75 -28.16 -9.63
N ARG A 193 4.90 -28.74 -9.96
CA ARG A 193 6.23 -28.22 -9.58
C ARG A 193 7.08 -27.90 -10.81
N ASN A 194 8.00 -26.96 -10.65
CA ASN A 194 9.03 -26.65 -11.66
C ASN A 194 10.22 -27.62 -11.59
N ALA A 195 11.19 -27.45 -12.48
CA ALA A 195 12.40 -28.28 -12.54
C ALA A 195 13.25 -28.28 -11.26
N HIS A 196 13.07 -27.28 -10.39
CA HIS A 196 13.76 -27.15 -9.10
C HIS A 196 12.92 -27.67 -7.92
N GLY A 197 11.80 -28.35 -8.19
CA GLY A 197 10.90 -28.90 -7.16
C GLY A 197 10.06 -27.85 -6.42
N LYS A 198 10.08 -26.58 -6.84
CA LYS A 198 9.22 -25.52 -6.26
C LYS A 198 7.84 -25.56 -6.88
N PHE A 199 6.80 -25.26 -6.11
CA PHE A 199 5.44 -25.19 -6.64
C PHE A 199 5.35 -24.12 -7.73
N ASN A 200 4.62 -24.45 -8.79
CA ASN A 200 4.35 -23.49 -9.85
C ASN A 200 3.42 -22.39 -9.35
N ARG A 201 3.63 -21.18 -9.83
CA ARG A 201 2.81 -20.01 -9.46
C ARG A 201 2.76 -19.02 -10.61
N SER A 202 1.60 -18.40 -10.78
CA SER A 202 1.42 -17.23 -11.64
C SER A 202 1.52 -15.96 -10.80
N MET A 203 2.03 -14.89 -11.40
CA MET A 203 2.16 -13.58 -10.78
C MET A 203 1.86 -12.50 -11.80
N GLU A 204 1.25 -11.40 -11.37
CA GLU A 204 1.03 -10.24 -12.24
C GLU A 204 1.62 -8.99 -11.60
N ALA A 205 2.20 -8.12 -12.42
CA ALA A 205 2.61 -6.79 -12.00
C ALA A 205 1.95 -5.74 -12.88
N LYS A 206 1.60 -4.60 -12.28
CA LYS A 206 1.10 -3.42 -12.97
C LYS A 206 1.81 -2.18 -12.45
N LEU A 207 2.26 -1.33 -13.37
CA LEU A 207 2.93 -0.07 -13.05
C LEU A 207 2.07 1.09 -13.56
N TRP A 208 1.54 1.87 -12.61
CA TRP A 208 0.86 3.12 -12.89
C TRP A 208 1.86 4.26 -12.76
N ARG A 209 1.83 5.20 -13.70
CA ARG A 209 2.70 6.38 -13.72
C ARG A 209 1.87 7.58 -14.13
N GLN A 210 2.06 8.70 -13.44
CA GLN A 210 1.34 9.93 -13.78
C GLN A 210 1.63 10.34 -15.23
N GLY A 211 0.58 10.60 -16.00
CA GLY A 211 0.69 11.06 -17.40
C GLY A 211 1.18 10.01 -18.40
N MET A 212 1.29 8.74 -18.01
CA MET A 212 1.82 7.67 -18.88
C MET A 212 0.86 6.48 -18.95
N PRO A 213 0.88 5.70 -20.04
CA PRO A 213 0.14 4.44 -20.10
C PRO A 213 0.56 3.47 -18.99
N THR A 214 -0.43 2.74 -18.47
CA THR A 214 -0.19 1.65 -17.51
C THR A 214 0.56 0.51 -18.20
N LEU A 215 1.62 0.01 -17.56
CA LEU A 215 2.36 -1.16 -18.02
C LEU A 215 1.95 -2.39 -17.20
N ARG A 216 2.01 -3.58 -17.81
CA ARG A 216 1.62 -4.84 -17.18
C ARG A 216 2.56 -5.98 -17.57
N TRP A 217 2.82 -6.85 -16.61
CA TRP A 217 3.57 -8.09 -16.78
C TRP A 217 2.81 -9.28 -16.23
N ASP A 218 2.86 -10.40 -16.94
CA ASP A 218 2.48 -11.73 -16.45
C ASP A 218 3.77 -12.54 -16.30
N PHE A 219 4.12 -12.91 -15.06
CA PHE A 219 5.39 -13.53 -14.72
C PHE A 219 5.19 -14.66 -13.69
N GLY A 220 6.30 -15.28 -13.29
CA GLY A 220 6.28 -16.51 -12.51
C GLY A 220 6.50 -17.73 -13.38
N THR A 221 6.29 -18.93 -12.83
CA THR A 221 6.64 -20.14 -13.58
C THR A 221 5.63 -20.47 -14.67
N LEU A 222 4.35 -20.12 -14.48
CA LEU A 222 3.25 -20.40 -15.40
C LEU A 222 2.38 -19.15 -15.61
N GLN A 223 1.88 -18.97 -16.84
CA GLN A 223 0.97 -17.89 -17.20
C GLN A 223 -0.33 -17.99 -16.40
N LYS A 224 -0.97 -16.85 -16.14
CA LYS A 224 -2.26 -16.88 -15.45
C LYS A 224 -3.34 -17.59 -16.26
N GLY A 225 -4.10 -18.45 -15.58
CA GLY A 225 -5.30 -19.09 -16.13
C GLY A 225 -5.04 -20.27 -17.06
N ASN A 226 -3.78 -20.67 -17.28
CA ASN A 226 -3.41 -21.86 -18.05
C ASN A 226 -2.07 -22.44 -17.55
N ASP A 227 -1.69 -23.65 -17.99
CA ASP A 227 -0.46 -24.34 -17.59
C ASP A 227 0.75 -24.10 -18.52
N ASN A 228 0.71 -23.06 -19.34
CA ASN A 228 1.85 -22.70 -20.19
C ASN A 228 2.92 -21.96 -19.36
N PRO A 229 4.21 -22.25 -19.58
CA PRO A 229 5.28 -21.47 -18.98
C PRO A 229 5.24 -20.00 -19.38
N THR A 230 5.67 -19.12 -18.46
CA THR A 230 6.03 -17.75 -18.87
C THR A 230 7.44 -17.73 -19.48
N GLY A 231 7.79 -16.63 -20.14
CA GLY A 231 9.17 -16.38 -20.58
C GLY A 231 10.09 -15.87 -19.47
N CYS A 232 9.61 -15.70 -18.23
CA CYS A 232 10.39 -15.18 -17.11
C CYS A 232 11.20 -16.31 -16.47
N ASN A 233 12.27 -16.74 -17.13
CA ASN A 233 13.06 -17.92 -16.77
C ASN A 233 14.55 -17.64 -16.47
N ALA A 234 14.98 -16.38 -16.57
CA ALA A 234 16.32 -15.93 -16.24
C ALA A 234 16.30 -14.47 -15.75
N PRO A 235 17.31 -14.03 -14.99
CA PRO A 235 17.52 -12.62 -14.70
C PRO A 235 17.68 -11.78 -15.97
N ASP A 236 17.40 -10.48 -15.86
CA ASP A 236 17.67 -9.46 -16.87
C ASP A 236 17.00 -9.65 -18.25
N ILE A 237 15.94 -10.45 -18.32
CA ILE A 237 15.14 -10.56 -19.55
C ILE A 237 14.40 -9.24 -19.79
N PRO A 238 14.64 -8.54 -20.92
CA PRO A 238 14.10 -7.20 -21.15
C PRO A 238 12.57 -7.11 -21.06
N ALA A 239 11.87 -8.17 -21.46
CA ALA A 239 10.41 -8.24 -21.40
C ALA A 239 9.84 -8.20 -19.97
N TYR A 240 10.65 -8.47 -18.94
CA TYR A 240 10.26 -8.52 -17.53
C TYR A 240 10.93 -7.45 -16.67
N LEU A 241 11.66 -6.52 -17.28
CA LEU A 241 12.26 -5.40 -16.57
C LEU A 241 11.20 -4.34 -16.23
N ILE A 242 11.14 -3.98 -14.94
CA ILE A 242 10.34 -2.86 -14.44
C ILE A 242 11.29 -1.70 -14.14
N THR A 243 11.33 -0.71 -15.03
CA THR A 243 12.20 0.46 -14.85
C THR A 243 11.41 1.63 -14.27
N ILE A 244 11.78 2.06 -13.07
CA ILE A 244 11.28 3.29 -12.44
C ILE A 244 12.43 4.31 -12.40
N PRO A 245 12.30 5.46 -13.08
CA PRO A 245 13.34 6.49 -13.06
C PRO A 245 13.59 7.04 -11.65
N ILE A 246 14.86 7.15 -11.26
CA ILE A 246 15.26 7.68 -9.94
C ILE A 246 14.74 9.12 -9.72
N ASN A 247 14.70 9.93 -10.78
CA ASN A 247 14.19 11.31 -10.70
C ASN A 247 12.71 11.39 -10.31
N TYR A 248 11.95 10.28 -10.34
CA TYR A 248 10.58 10.26 -9.82
C TYR A 248 10.55 10.37 -8.29
N VAL A 249 11.58 9.87 -7.59
CA VAL A 249 11.69 9.97 -6.12
C VAL A 249 11.89 11.43 -5.69
N PHE A 250 12.64 12.20 -6.47
CA PHE A 250 12.95 13.60 -6.16
C PHE A 250 12.01 14.60 -6.84
N TRP A 251 10.95 14.11 -7.49
CA TRP A 251 10.01 15.00 -8.14
C TRP A 251 9.17 15.73 -7.10
N ASP A 252 9.17 17.06 -7.14
CA ASP A 252 8.31 17.89 -6.32
C ASP A 252 7.45 18.78 -7.24
N PRO A 253 6.11 18.66 -7.23
CA PRO A 253 5.27 19.50 -8.06
C PRO A 253 5.34 20.95 -7.59
N PRO A 254 5.24 21.93 -8.51
CA PRO A 254 5.04 23.32 -8.13
C PRO A 254 3.81 23.44 -7.23
N ILE A 255 3.97 24.10 -6.09
CA ILE A 255 2.87 24.45 -5.19
C ILE A 255 1.91 25.35 -5.97
N PRO A 256 0.64 24.95 -6.19
CA PRO A 256 -0.33 25.88 -6.75
C PRO A 256 -0.40 27.08 -5.81
N ALA A 257 -0.10 28.28 -6.29
CA ALA A 257 -0.08 29.54 -5.51
C ALA A 257 -1.48 30.00 -5.04
N ILE A 258 -2.45 29.08 -5.00
CA ILE A 258 -3.84 29.36 -4.70
C ILE A 258 -4.23 28.44 -3.54
N GLY A 259 -4.67 29.06 -2.44
CA GLY A 259 -5.05 28.38 -1.21
C GLY A 259 -5.85 27.12 -1.49
N TYR A 260 -5.48 26.05 -0.79
CA TYR A 260 -6.06 24.73 -0.88
C TYR A 260 -7.60 24.83 -0.93
N VAL A 261 -8.19 24.64 -2.11
CA VAL A 261 -9.62 24.37 -2.26
C VAL A 261 -9.72 22.85 -2.43
N PRO A 262 -10.19 22.09 -1.43
CA PRO A 262 -10.41 20.67 -1.58
C PRO A 262 -11.26 20.41 -2.82
N LEU A 263 -10.83 19.50 -3.68
CA LEU A 263 -11.65 19.01 -4.77
C LEU A 263 -12.97 18.52 -4.18
N ALA A 264 -14.08 19.16 -4.57
CA ALA A 264 -15.39 18.76 -4.12
C ALA A 264 -15.64 17.30 -4.50
N ALA A 265 -16.16 16.52 -3.56
CA ALA A 265 -16.57 15.14 -3.82
C ALA A 265 -17.48 15.10 -5.06
N PRO A 266 -17.34 14.09 -5.95
CA PRO A 266 -18.20 13.98 -7.11
C PRO A 266 -19.65 13.95 -6.66
N SER A 267 -20.43 14.92 -7.13
CA SER A 267 -21.88 14.94 -6.96
C SER A 267 -22.48 13.80 -7.77
N ASN A 268 -23.11 12.86 -7.10
CA ASN A 268 -23.93 11.82 -7.74
C ASN A 268 -25.02 12.47 -8.60
N CYS A 269 -25.01 12.18 -9.89
CA CYS A 269 -26.17 12.19 -10.78
C CYS A 269 -26.21 10.84 -11.50
#